data_AF-A0A0D0B6C9-F1
#
_entry.id   AF-A0A0D0B6C9-F1
#
_cell.length_a   1.000
_cell.length_b   1.000
_cell.length_c   1.000
_cell.angle_alpha   90.00
_cell.angle_beta   90.00
_cell.angle_gamma   90.00
#
_symmetry.space_group_name_H-M   'P 1'
#
loop_
_entity.id
_entity.type
_entity.pdbx_description
1 polymer ?
#
loop_
_entity_poly.entity_id
_entity_poly.type
_entity_poly.pdbx_seq_one_letter_code
_entity_poly.pdbx_strand_id
1 'polypeptide(L)'
;LKEWEPEIPRYLLELIRNEGLKNGLNSDGCLCGKVKWEENPLHIYRCVDCFDCNLHCQECLLHHHQSNPFHTVEHWNGRHFETATLYELGLVIHLGHSPLLPCIGHSNVQKFTVIDTDRIHLAAIRFCRCSHTIPDRYQLLRAQLYPATLTAPQTAATFRFLKFFQMLSFMSKVCDLLIIHLLCINNKLAGVCDRVLFYLGKNVR
;
A
#
# COMPACT_ATOMS: atom_id res chain seq x y z
N LEU A 1 -29.79 -20.51 -7.48
CA LEU A 1 -28.71 -21.47 -7.85
C LEU A 1 -28.84 -21.97 -9.29
N LYS A 2 -29.98 -22.53 -9.74
CA LYS A 2 -30.18 -22.99 -11.14
C LYS A 2 -29.99 -21.92 -12.22
N GLU A 3 -30.24 -20.65 -11.91
CA GLU A 3 -30.05 -19.52 -12.84
C GLU A 3 -28.57 -19.20 -13.12
N TRP A 4 -27.68 -19.51 -12.18
CA TRP A 4 -26.25 -19.16 -12.26
C TRP A 4 -25.42 -20.26 -12.92
N GLU A 5 -25.93 -21.49 -12.91
CA GLU A 5 -25.26 -22.68 -13.43
C GLU A 5 -24.86 -22.55 -14.91
N PRO A 6 -25.69 -21.99 -15.81
CA PRO A 6 -25.31 -21.76 -17.21
C PRO A 6 -24.25 -20.66 -17.39
N GLU A 7 -24.17 -19.71 -16.45
CA GLU A 7 -23.24 -18.56 -16.52
C GLU A 7 -21.85 -18.89 -15.97
N ILE A 8 -21.68 -20.01 -15.26
CA ILE A 8 -20.39 -20.42 -14.67
C ILE A 8 -19.23 -20.34 -15.67
N PRO A 9 -19.33 -20.88 -16.91
CA PRO A 9 -18.22 -20.82 -17.86
C PRO A 9 -17.84 -19.38 -18.22
N ARG A 10 -18.84 -18.49 -18.35
CA ARG A 10 -18.62 -17.09 -18.71
C ARG A 10 -17.96 -16.32 -17.57
N TYR A 11 -18.42 -16.52 -16.35
CA TYR A 11 -17.81 -15.92 -15.16
C TYR A 11 -16.37 -16.40 -14.97
N LEU A 12 -16.11 -17.70 -15.18
CA LEU A 12 -14.77 -18.25 -15.11
C LEU A 12 -13.82 -17.60 -16.13
N LEU A 13 -14.28 -17.38 -17.37
CA LEU A 13 -13.50 -16.68 -18.39
C LEU A 13 -13.17 -15.23 -17.97
N GLU A 14 -14.13 -14.51 -17.36
CA GLU A 14 -13.88 -13.16 -16.86
C GLU A 14 -12.90 -13.14 -15.67
N LEU A 15 -12.96 -14.15 -14.79
CA LEU A 15 -11.99 -14.31 -13.70
C LEU A 15 -10.57 -14.58 -14.24
N ILE A 16 -10.43 -15.52 -15.17
CA ILE A 16 -9.15 -15.82 -15.83
C ILE A 16 -8.62 -14.59 -16.58
N ARG A 17 -9.50 -13.86 -17.27
CA ARG A 17 -9.16 -12.60 -17.92
C ARG A 17 -8.63 -11.58 -16.92
N ASN A 18 -9.22 -11.50 -15.74
CA ASN A 18 -8.79 -10.60 -14.67
C ASN A 18 -7.42 -10.97 -14.09
N GLU A 19 -7.03 -12.25 -14.12
CA GLU A 19 -5.69 -12.69 -13.70
C GLU A 19 -4.60 -12.32 -14.71
N GLY A 20 -4.94 -12.29 -16.01
CA GLY A 20 -4.01 -11.87 -17.07
C GLY A 20 -3.95 -10.35 -17.29
N LEU A 21 -3.35 -9.93 -18.40
CA LEU A 21 -3.25 -8.54 -18.86
C LEU A 21 -4.60 -7.89 -19.23
N LYS A 22 -5.74 -8.48 -18.82
CA LYS A 22 -7.10 -8.00 -19.07
C LYS A 22 -7.29 -7.42 -20.48
N ASN A 23 -7.25 -8.25 -21.52
CA ASN A 23 -7.19 -7.78 -22.92
C ASN A 23 -6.27 -6.55 -23.08
N GLY A 24 -4.95 -6.72 -22.97
CA GLY A 24 -3.95 -5.73 -23.43
C GLY A 24 -4.05 -5.36 -24.93
N LEU A 25 -5.24 -5.49 -25.53
CA LEU A 25 -5.65 -5.16 -26.90
C LEU A 25 -6.54 -3.91 -26.97
N ASN A 26 -7.05 -3.37 -25.85
CA ASN A 26 -7.81 -2.11 -25.91
C ASN A 26 -6.90 -0.87 -25.84
N SER A 27 -5.59 -1.06 -25.63
CA SER A 27 -4.61 0.01 -25.65
C SER A 27 -3.22 -0.54 -25.99
N ASP A 28 -2.56 0.00 -27.01
CA ASP A 28 -1.19 -0.36 -27.41
C ASP A 28 -0.13 0.15 -26.41
N GLY A 29 -0.56 0.85 -25.36
CA GLY A 29 0.31 1.52 -24.41
C GLY A 29 -0.42 2.04 -23.17
N CYS A 30 0.34 2.73 -22.31
CA CYS A 30 -0.22 3.40 -21.14
C CYS A 30 -1.10 4.58 -21.56
N LEU A 31 -2.14 4.89 -20.76
CA LEU A 31 -3.04 6.02 -21.00
C LEU A 31 -2.34 7.39 -21.11
N CYS A 32 -1.11 7.53 -20.61
CA CYS A 32 -0.32 8.75 -20.79
C CYS A 32 0.24 8.95 -22.20
N GLY A 33 0.16 7.94 -23.07
CA GLY A 33 0.69 7.96 -24.43
C GLY A 33 2.22 7.94 -24.56
N LYS A 34 2.96 7.91 -23.43
CA LYS A 34 4.43 7.91 -23.42
C LYS A 34 5.07 6.53 -23.58
N VAL A 35 4.31 5.46 -23.31
CA VAL A 35 4.83 4.09 -23.24
C VAL A 35 3.97 3.18 -24.08
N LYS A 36 4.60 2.41 -24.96
CA LYS A 36 3.99 1.28 -25.67
C LYS A 36 4.35 -0.03 -25.00
N TRP A 37 3.40 -0.97 -24.93
CA TRP A 37 3.62 -2.25 -24.24
C TRP A 37 4.54 -3.18 -25.01
N GLU A 38 4.55 -3.11 -26.34
CA GLU A 38 5.45 -3.91 -27.19
C GLU A 38 6.93 -3.58 -26.95
N GLU A 39 7.24 -2.30 -26.78
CA GLU A 39 8.60 -1.81 -26.52
C GLU A 39 9.02 -2.05 -25.06
N ASN A 40 8.03 -2.18 -24.16
CA ASN A 40 8.30 -2.29 -22.73
C ASN A 40 7.40 -3.32 -22.01
N PRO A 41 7.49 -4.61 -22.37
CA PRO A 41 6.52 -5.63 -21.95
C PRO A 41 6.61 -6.03 -20.48
N LEU A 42 7.73 -5.72 -19.80
CA LEU A 42 7.95 -6.09 -18.39
C LEU A 42 7.69 -4.94 -17.41
N HIS A 43 7.43 -3.72 -17.90
CA HIS A 43 7.17 -2.54 -17.05
C HIS A 43 5.68 -2.16 -17.09
N ILE A 44 4.84 -3.18 -17.01
CA ILE A 44 3.38 -3.08 -16.97
C ILE A 44 2.94 -3.30 -15.54
N TYR A 45 2.22 -2.33 -14.98
CA TYR A 45 1.78 -2.36 -13.59
C TYR A 45 0.27 -2.21 -13.49
N ARG A 46 -0.30 -2.78 -12.42
CA ARG A 46 -1.69 -2.56 -12.03
C ARG A 46 -1.81 -2.42 -10.52
N CYS A 47 -2.90 -1.82 -10.08
CA CYS A 47 -3.30 -1.85 -8.69
C CYS A 47 -4.46 -2.83 -8.52
N VAL A 48 -4.44 -3.61 -7.43
CA VAL A 48 -5.49 -4.59 -7.10
C VAL A 48 -6.60 -3.95 -6.27
N ASP A 49 -6.26 -2.90 -5.50
CA ASP A 49 -7.19 -2.23 -4.59
C ASP A 49 -7.93 -1.06 -5.24
N CYS A 50 -7.35 -0.43 -6.26
CA CYS A 50 -8.02 0.60 -7.04
C CYS A 50 -9.18 -0.01 -7.84
N PHE A 51 -10.30 0.70 -7.88
CA PHE A 51 -11.37 0.41 -8.84
C PHE A 51 -10.99 0.93 -10.24
N ASP A 52 -9.89 0.39 -10.77
CA ASP A 52 -9.32 0.72 -12.06
C ASP A 52 -9.00 -0.57 -12.80
N CYS A 53 -9.48 -0.69 -14.04
CA CYS A 53 -9.22 -1.83 -14.89
C CYS A 53 -8.02 -1.63 -15.83
N ASN A 54 -7.38 -0.47 -15.79
CA ASN A 54 -6.30 -0.10 -16.70
C ASN A 54 -4.92 -0.57 -16.24
N LEU A 55 -4.03 -0.71 -17.21
CA LEU A 55 -2.60 -0.96 -17.01
C LEU A 55 -1.83 0.35 -17.07
N HIS A 56 -0.83 0.48 -16.20
CA HIS A 56 -0.06 1.70 -16.02
C HIS A 56 1.44 1.45 -16.20
N CYS A 57 2.14 2.42 -16.76
CA CYS A 57 3.60 2.47 -16.60
C CYS A 57 3.93 2.87 -15.15
N GLN A 58 5.17 2.67 -14.72
CA GLN A 58 5.61 2.97 -13.36
C GLN A 58 5.32 4.43 -12.96
N GLU A 59 5.61 5.40 -13.83
CA GLU A 59 5.37 6.83 -13.55
C GLU A 59 3.88 7.11 -13.27
N CYS A 60 2.99 6.64 -14.14
CA CYS A 60 1.55 6.83 -13.99
C CYS A 60 0.99 6.11 -12.77
N LEU A 61 1.48 4.91 -12.48
CA LEU A 61 1.12 4.17 -11.28
C LEU A 61 1.49 4.98 -10.04
N LEU A 62 2.74 5.42 -9.91
CA LEU A 62 3.21 6.18 -8.77
C LEU A 62 2.45 7.49 -8.60
N HIS A 63 2.15 8.19 -9.70
CA HIS A 63 1.38 9.43 -9.68
C HIS A 63 -0.04 9.21 -9.12
N HIS A 64 -0.75 8.17 -9.56
CA HIS A 64 -2.10 7.85 -9.05
C HIS A 64 -2.10 7.44 -7.57
N HIS A 65 -1.01 6.87 -7.08
CA HIS A 65 -0.91 6.35 -5.72
C HIS A 65 -0.30 7.32 -4.70
N GLN A 66 -0.03 8.58 -5.07
CA GLN A 66 0.41 9.61 -4.13
C GLN A 66 -0.57 9.78 -2.96
N SER A 67 -1.88 9.69 -3.24
CA SER A 67 -2.94 9.80 -2.22
C SER A 67 -3.32 8.46 -1.58
N ASN A 68 -2.91 7.34 -2.17
CA ASN A 68 -3.23 5.99 -1.70
C ASN A 68 -1.96 5.11 -1.66
N PRO A 69 -0.97 5.47 -0.82
CA PRO A 69 0.36 4.89 -0.86
C PRO A 69 0.44 3.45 -0.30
N PHE A 70 -0.64 2.94 0.29
CA PHE A 70 -0.71 1.62 0.91
C PHE A 70 -1.53 0.60 0.11
N HIS A 71 -1.93 0.95 -1.11
CA HIS A 71 -2.55 -0.04 -1.99
C HIS A 71 -1.54 -1.10 -2.44
N THR A 72 -2.04 -2.30 -2.66
CA THR A 72 -1.33 -3.42 -3.26
C THR A 72 -1.26 -3.23 -4.77
N VAL A 73 -0.05 -3.35 -5.30
CA VAL A 73 0.22 -3.26 -6.73
C VAL A 73 0.90 -4.53 -7.21
N GLU A 74 0.79 -4.78 -8.51
CA GLU A 74 1.40 -5.93 -9.16
C GLU A 74 2.09 -5.47 -10.44
N HIS A 75 3.13 -6.21 -10.83
CA HIS A 75 3.85 -6.00 -12.07
C HIS A 75 3.85 -7.26 -12.92
N TRP A 76 3.87 -7.10 -14.23
CA TRP A 76 3.91 -8.22 -15.16
C TRP A 76 5.34 -8.72 -15.36
N ASN A 77 5.62 -9.98 -14.99
CA ASN A 77 6.94 -10.60 -15.17
C ASN A 77 7.15 -11.28 -16.54
N GLY A 78 6.19 -11.13 -17.46
CA GLY A 78 6.17 -11.82 -18.76
C GLY A 78 5.27 -13.07 -18.80
N ARG A 79 4.90 -13.63 -17.63
CA ARG A 79 4.07 -14.83 -17.52
C ARG A 79 2.82 -14.63 -16.65
N HIS A 80 2.98 -13.94 -15.53
CA HIS A 80 1.90 -13.65 -14.58
C HIS A 80 2.18 -12.34 -13.85
N PHE A 81 1.18 -11.87 -13.12
CA PHE A 81 1.34 -10.74 -12.21
C PHE A 81 2.00 -11.19 -10.91
N GLU A 82 3.09 -10.53 -10.56
CA GLU A 82 3.75 -10.69 -9.26
C GLU A 82 3.49 -9.45 -8.41
N THR A 83 3.26 -9.67 -7.11
CA THR A 83 3.12 -8.58 -6.14
C THR A 83 4.38 -7.71 -6.16
N ALA A 84 4.18 -6.40 -6.22
CA ALA A 84 5.20 -5.39 -6.03
C ALA A 84 4.76 -4.41 -4.93
N THR A 85 5.70 -3.66 -4.37
CA THR A 85 5.37 -2.59 -3.44
C THR A 85 5.63 -1.22 -4.07
N LEU A 86 4.77 -0.25 -3.76
CA LEU A 86 4.98 1.13 -4.18
C LEU A 86 6.32 1.69 -3.68
N TYR A 87 6.81 1.20 -2.54
CA TYR A 87 8.15 1.54 -2.02
C TYR A 87 9.29 1.06 -2.93
N GLU A 88 9.25 -0.20 -3.39
CA GLU A 88 10.27 -0.73 -4.32
C GLU A 88 10.23 -0.02 -5.66
N LEU A 89 9.05 0.40 -6.09
CA LEU A 89 8.87 1.22 -7.30
C LEU A 89 9.29 2.68 -7.11
N GLY A 90 9.65 3.10 -5.90
CA GLY A 90 10.21 4.42 -5.61
C GLY A 90 9.19 5.48 -5.18
N LEU A 91 7.99 5.10 -4.74
CA LEU A 91 7.03 6.05 -4.17
C LEU A 91 7.59 6.67 -2.88
N VAL A 92 7.66 8.00 -2.86
CA VAL A 92 8.03 8.77 -1.67
C VAL A 92 6.81 9.54 -1.18
N ILE A 93 6.44 9.34 0.08
CA ILE A 93 5.35 10.06 0.75
C ILE A 93 5.92 11.35 1.33
N HIS A 94 5.45 12.48 0.82
CA HIS A 94 5.84 13.80 1.29
C HIS A 94 4.88 14.28 2.37
N LEU A 95 5.39 14.60 3.56
CA LEU A 95 4.59 15.02 4.71
C LEU A 95 4.79 16.49 5.05
N GLY A 96 3.81 17.08 5.73
CA GLY A 96 3.92 18.40 6.35
C GLY A 96 3.84 19.59 5.37
N HIS A 97 3.40 19.36 4.15
CA HIS A 97 3.29 20.37 3.11
C HIS A 97 2.12 20.05 2.16
N SER A 98 1.51 21.08 1.57
CA SER A 98 0.45 20.90 0.58
C SER A 98 1.02 20.37 -0.73
N PRO A 99 0.41 19.37 -1.39
CA PRO A 99 0.87 18.89 -2.72
C PRO A 99 0.88 19.98 -3.80
N LEU A 100 0.17 21.09 -3.59
CA LEU A 100 0.03 22.18 -4.56
C LEU A 100 1.24 23.13 -4.61
N LEU A 101 2.14 23.04 -3.64
CA LEU A 101 3.33 23.87 -3.58
C LEU A 101 4.58 22.96 -3.63
N PRO A 102 5.73 23.50 -4.05
CA PRO A 102 7.00 22.80 -3.91
C PRO A 102 7.56 22.99 -2.49
N CYS A 103 7.95 21.89 -1.85
CA CYS A 103 8.62 21.92 -0.54
C CYS A 103 10.12 22.19 -0.72
N ILE A 104 10.56 23.41 -0.41
CA ILE A 104 11.96 23.85 -0.61
C ILE A 104 12.90 23.29 0.46
N GLY A 105 12.40 23.12 1.69
CA GLY A 105 13.16 22.54 2.80
C GLY A 105 12.53 21.22 3.23
N HIS A 106 13.22 20.10 3.00
CA HIS A 106 12.76 18.78 3.39
C HIS A 106 13.88 17.92 3.97
N SER A 107 13.53 16.91 4.76
CA SER A 107 14.51 15.93 5.26
C SER A 107 15.01 15.02 4.15
N ASN A 108 16.03 14.22 4.47
CA ASN A 108 16.32 13.00 3.72
C ASN A 108 15.12 12.04 3.77
N VAL A 109 15.04 11.16 2.79
CA VAL A 109 14.06 10.06 2.78
C VAL A 109 14.39 9.10 3.91
N GLN A 110 13.37 8.73 4.67
CA GLN A 110 13.48 7.77 5.75
C GLN A 110 12.67 6.51 5.41
N LYS A 111 13.23 5.35 5.72
CA LYS A 111 12.52 4.08 5.62
C LYS A 111 11.58 3.93 6.81
N PHE A 112 10.33 3.62 6.52
CA PHE A 112 9.28 3.40 7.50
C PHE A 112 8.64 2.03 7.33
N THR A 113 8.21 1.46 8.44
CA THR A 113 7.28 0.32 8.46
C THR A 113 5.88 0.85 8.82
N VAL A 114 4.92 0.69 7.93
CA VAL A 114 3.54 1.12 8.14
C VAL A 114 2.63 -0.09 8.29
N ILE A 115 1.88 -0.16 9.37
CA ILE A 115 0.91 -1.22 9.64
C ILE A 115 -0.45 -0.74 9.13
N ASP A 116 -1.06 -1.50 8.23
CA ASP A 116 -2.42 -1.27 7.73
C ASP A 116 -3.31 -2.50 8.00
N THR A 117 -4.60 -2.42 7.67
CA THR A 117 -5.55 -3.53 7.88
C THR A 117 -5.20 -4.78 7.10
N ASP A 118 -4.62 -4.59 5.92
CA ASP A 118 -4.45 -5.65 4.94
C ASP A 118 -3.03 -6.24 5.04
N ARG A 119 -2.02 -5.37 5.17
CA ARG A 119 -0.59 -5.75 5.17
C ARG A 119 0.27 -4.79 6.00
N ILE A 120 1.52 -5.22 6.23
CA ILE A 120 2.58 -4.36 6.75
C ILE A 120 3.41 -3.88 5.55
N HIS A 121 3.41 -2.57 5.33
CA HIS A 121 4.05 -1.92 4.20
C HIS A 121 5.42 -1.37 4.60
N LEU A 122 6.40 -1.49 3.70
CA LEU A 122 7.54 -0.58 3.71
C LEU A 122 7.14 0.70 2.99
N ALA A 123 7.58 1.84 3.50
CA ALA A 123 7.32 3.15 2.91
C ALA A 123 8.55 4.04 2.98
N ALA A 124 8.71 4.90 1.98
CA ALA A 124 9.71 5.96 1.96
C ALA A 124 9.01 7.26 2.33
N ILE A 125 9.36 7.84 3.48
CA ILE A 125 8.72 9.05 3.99
C ILE A 125 9.72 10.20 3.99
N ARG A 126 9.27 11.37 3.57
CA ARG A 126 10.03 12.61 3.59
C ARG A 126 9.28 13.68 4.37
N PHE A 127 9.92 14.23 5.40
CA PHE A 127 9.32 15.26 6.25
C PHE A 127 9.61 16.66 5.73
N CYS A 128 8.63 17.54 5.87
CA CYS A 128 8.81 18.97 5.63
C CYS A 128 9.68 19.60 6.73
N ARG A 129 10.57 20.49 6.31
CA ARG A 129 11.46 21.33 7.14
C ARG A 129 11.40 22.81 6.75
N CYS A 130 10.39 23.24 5.99
CA CYS A 130 10.17 24.65 5.65
C CYS A 130 9.89 25.48 6.92
N SER A 131 9.99 26.81 6.82
CA SER A 131 9.73 27.73 7.94
C SER A 131 8.38 27.44 8.61
N HIS A 132 8.35 27.41 9.95
CA HIS A 132 7.21 26.98 10.78
C HIS A 132 6.85 25.48 10.71
N THR A 133 7.81 24.60 10.42
CA THR A 133 7.53 23.15 10.41
C THR A 133 7.11 22.66 11.80
N ILE A 134 6.10 21.80 11.81
CA ILE A 134 5.66 21.09 13.00
C ILE A 134 6.52 19.83 13.22
N PRO A 135 6.65 19.33 14.47
CA PRO A 135 7.35 18.08 14.75
C PRO A 135 6.83 16.89 13.94
N ASP A 136 7.72 15.95 13.60
CA ASP A 136 7.49 14.80 12.70
C ASP A 136 6.25 13.98 13.07
N ARG A 137 6.02 13.75 14.37
CA ARG A 137 4.82 13.05 14.87
C ARG A 137 3.52 13.71 14.43
N TYR A 138 3.47 15.05 14.42
CA TYR A 138 2.26 15.76 14.01
C TYR A 138 2.10 15.77 12.50
N GLN A 139 3.21 15.73 11.74
CA GLN A 139 3.15 15.55 10.29
C GLN A 139 2.58 14.16 9.93
N LEU A 140 3.01 13.12 10.64
CA LEU A 140 2.43 11.76 10.52
C LEU A 140 0.94 11.76 10.87
N LEU A 141 0.56 12.33 12.02
CA LEU A 141 -0.84 12.38 12.45
C LEU A 141 -1.74 13.13 11.45
N ARG A 142 -1.26 14.23 10.86
CA ARG A 142 -1.98 14.96 9.81
C ARG A 142 -2.14 14.14 8.53
N ALA A 143 -1.23 13.20 8.26
CA ALA A 143 -1.33 12.23 7.19
C ALA A 143 -2.04 10.92 7.60
N GLN A 144 -2.76 10.92 8.72
CA GLN A 144 -3.51 9.77 9.24
C GLN A 144 -2.63 8.55 9.58
N LEU A 145 -1.36 8.81 9.90
CA LEU A 145 -0.40 7.84 10.40
C LEU A 145 -0.16 8.08 11.88
N TYR A 146 -0.48 7.09 12.70
CA TYR A 146 -0.22 7.13 14.13
C TYR A 146 1.18 6.58 14.41
N PRO A 147 2.13 7.40 14.90
CA PRO A 147 3.49 6.95 15.14
C PRO A 147 3.56 5.96 16.32
N ALA A 148 4.41 4.93 16.21
CA ALA A 148 4.66 3.99 17.30
C ALA A 148 5.49 4.57 18.44
N THR A 149 6.33 5.57 18.16
CA THR A 149 7.15 6.26 19.15
C THR A 149 7.02 7.76 19.02
N LEU A 150 7.18 8.47 20.14
CA LEU A 150 7.15 9.94 20.15
C LEU A 150 8.45 10.57 19.63
N THR A 151 9.57 9.87 19.83
CA THR A 151 10.91 10.25 19.40
C THR A 151 11.34 9.39 18.20
N ALA A 152 11.72 10.05 17.11
CA ALA A 152 12.21 9.43 15.86
C ALA A 152 11.40 8.20 15.41
N PRO A 153 10.11 8.35 15.08
CA PRO A 153 9.29 7.23 14.65
C PRO A 153 9.88 6.62 13.38
N GLN A 154 10.03 5.29 13.36
CA GLN A 154 10.31 4.51 12.14
C GLN A 154 9.21 3.49 11.84
N THR A 155 8.21 3.44 12.72
CA THR A 155 7.02 2.60 12.57
C THR A 155 5.79 3.47 12.82
N ALA A 156 4.76 3.29 12.01
CA ALA A 156 3.46 3.92 12.21
C ALA A 156 2.34 2.93 11.88
N ALA A 157 1.14 3.16 12.39
CA ALA A 157 -0.07 2.46 11.99
C ALA A 157 -1.02 3.42 11.29
N THR A 158 -1.75 2.97 10.27
CA THR A 158 -2.82 3.77 9.67
C THR A 158 -3.96 3.95 10.68
N PHE A 159 -4.68 5.06 10.59
CA PHE A 159 -5.89 5.24 11.42
C PHE A 159 -6.97 4.22 11.07
N ARG A 160 -7.00 3.73 9.82
CA ARG A 160 -7.86 2.63 9.37
C ARG A 160 -7.58 1.35 10.18
N PHE A 161 -6.31 0.97 10.31
CA PHE A 161 -5.90 -0.16 11.15
C PHE A 161 -6.33 0.03 12.61
N LEU A 162 -6.13 1.22 13.20
CA LEU A 162 -6.51 1.47 14.59
C LEU A 162 -8.02 1.32 14.82
N LYS A 163 -8.85 1.82 13.91
CA LYS A 163 -10.31 1.66 13.99
C LYS A 163 -10.72 0.20 13.84
N PHE A 164 -10.14 -0.51 12.88
CA PHE A 164 -10.40 -1.93 12.65
C PHE A 164 -10.02 -2.76 13.89
N PHE A 165 -8.84 -2.49 14.45
CA PHE A 165 -8.35 -3.12 15.67
C PHE A 165 -9.30 -2.86 16.85
N GLN A 166 -9.68 -1.60 17.09
CA GLN A 166 -10.62 -1.23 18.14
C GLN A 166 -11.96 -1.98 18.01
N MET A 167 -12.53 -2.04 16.81
CA MET A 167 -13.77 -2.79 16.55
C MET A 167 -13.62 -4.27 16.89
N LEU A 168 -12.51 -4.90 16.49
CA LEU A 168 -12.28 -6.33 16.74
C LEU A 168 -12.06 -6.64 18.23
N SER A 169 -11.38 -5.77 18.97
CA SER A 169 -11.22 -5.93 20.42
C SER A 169 -12.55 -5.89 21.16
N PHE A 170 -13.59 -5.24 20.61
CA PHE A 170 -14.95 -5.29 21.17
C PHE A 170 -15.76 -6.50 20.71
N MET A 171 -15.55 -6.97 19.47
CA MET A 171 -16.38 -8.02 18.85
C MET A 171 -15.90 -9.44 19.15
N SER A 172 -14.66 -9.65 19.58
CA SER A 172 -14.13 -11.01 19.75
C SER A 172 -13.23 -11.14 20.98
N LYS A 173 -13.22 -12.34 21.59
CA LYS A 173 -12.15 -12.78 22.50
C LYS A 173 -10.88 -13.18 21.74
N VAL A 174 -10.75 -12.86 20.44
CA VAL A 174 -9.53 -13.16 19.69
C VAL A 174 -8.42 -12.31 20.30
N CYS A 175 -7.41 -12.97 20.87
CA CYS A 175 -6.26 -12.28 21.40
C CYS A 175 -5.64 -11.41 20.31
N ASP A 176 -5.44 -10.12 20.59
CA ASP A 176 -4.77 -9.16 19.71
C ASP A 176 -3.46 -9.70 19.09
N LEU A 177 -2.79 -10.62 19.78
CA LEU A 177 -1.65 -11.41 19.31
C LEU A 177 -1.92 -12.22 18.04
N LEU A 178 -3.09 -12.83 17.89
CA LEU A 178 -3.45 -13.67 16.76
C LEU A 178 -3.56 -12.84 15.47
N ILE A 179 -4.03 -11.59 15.55
CA ILE A 179 -4.16 -10.70 14.40
C ILE A 179 -2.77 -10.27 13.90
N ILE A 180 -1.91 -9.84 14.83
CA ILE A 180 -0.51 -9.51 14.48
C ILE A 180 0.18 -10.75 13.93
N HIS A 181 -0.04 -11.91 14.52
CA HIS A 181 0.54 -13.16 14.05
C HIS A 181 0.04 -13.53 12.63
N LEU A 182 -1.25 -13.39 12.34
CA LEU A 182 -1.81 -13.60 11.00
C LEU A 182 -1.26 -12.59 9.99
N LEU A 183 -1.14 -11.32 10.35
CA LEU A 183 -0.51 -10.31 9.51
C LEU A 183 0.97 -10.62 9.29
N CYS A 184 1.73 -11.00 10.33
CA CYS A 184 3.14 -11.36 10.21
C CYS A 184 3.37 -12.64 9.41
N ILE A 185 2.51 -13.66 9.55
CA ILE A 185 2.54 -14.90 8.75
C ILE A 185 2.26 -14.58 7.28
N ASN A 186 1.17 -13.87 6.99
CA ASN A 186 0.78 -13.55 5.62
C ASN A 186 1.81 -12.65 4.92
N ASN A 187 2.62 -11.91 5.68
CA ASN A 187 3.63 -11.00 5.15
C ASN A 187 5.08 -11.50 5.33
N LYS A 188 5.33 -12.73 5.81
CA LYS A 188 6.68 -13.30 6.07
C LYS A 188 7.58 -12.41 6.96
N LEU A 189 7.01 -11.65 7.88
CA LEU A 189 7.71 -10.66 8.72
C LEU A 189 7.78 -11.10 10.19
N ALA A 190 8.51 -12.19 10.48
CA ALA A 190 8.62 -12.75 11.82
C ALA A 190 9.18 -11.76 12.88
N GLY A 191 10.10 -10.87 12.51
CA GLY A 191 10.74 -9.91 13.42
C GLY A 191 9.97 -8.60 13.69
N VAL A 192 8.84 -8.36 13.01
CA VAL A 192 8.02 -7.15 13.20
C VAL A 192 6.96 -7.36 14.28
N CYS A 193 6.66 -8.62 14.60
CA CYS A 193 5.65 -9.05 15.57
C CYS A 193 5.88 -8.44 16.95
N ASP A 194 7.12 -8.48 17.47
CA ASP A 194 7.47 -8.01 18.81
C ASP A 194 7.27 -6.50 18.99
N ARG A 195 7.53 -5.71 17.94
CA ARG A 195 7.34 -4.25 17.96
C ARG A 195 5.86 -3.86 17.96
N VAL A 196 5.02 -4.66 17.29
CA VAL A 196 3.58 -4.45 17.25
C VAL A 196 2.93 -4.90 18.56
N LEU A 197 3.45 -5.93 19.22
CA LEU A 197 2.99 -6.37 20.54
C LEU A 197 3.30 -5.35 21.64
N PHE A 198 4.50 -4.75 21.60
CA PHE A 198 4.85 -3.60 22.44
C PHE A 198 3.89 -2.42 22.21
N TYR A 199 3.53 -2.15 20.95
CA TYR A 199 2.61 -1.09 20.55
C TYR A 199 1.17 -1.26 21.10
N LEU A 200 0.72 -2.49 21.33
CA LEU A 200 -0.60 -2.78 21.90
C LEU A 200 -0.62 -2.85 23.45
N GLY A 201 0.48 -2.48 24.12
CA GLY A 201 0.55 -2.51 25.58
C GLY A 201 0.55 -3.92 26.17
N LYS A 202 0.80 -4.96 25.37
CA LYS A 202 0.95 -6.34 25.85
C LYS A 202 2.43 -6.64 26.01
N ASN A 203 2.90 -6.64 27.26
CA ASN A 203 4.24 -7.13 27.58
C ASN A 203 4.34 -8.60 27.16
N VAL A 204 5.24 -8.89 26.21
CA VAL A 204 5.72 -10.25 25.97
C VAL A 204 6.57 -10.62 27.19
N ARG A 205 6.10 -11.55 28.02
CA ARG A 205 6.93 -12.23 29.02
C ARG A 205 7.48 -13.50 28.41
#